data_AF-A0A358AG56-F1
#
_entry.id   AF-A0A358AG56-F1
#
_cell.length_a   1.000
_cell.length_b   1.000
_cell.length_c   1.000
_cell.angle_alpha   90.00
_cell.angle_beta   90.00
_cell.angle_gamma   90.00
#
_symmetry.space_group_name_H-M   'P 1'
#
loop_
_entity.id
_entity.type
_entity.pdbx_description
1 polymer ?
#
loop_
_entity_poly.entity_id
_entity_poly.type
_entity_poly.pdbx_seq_one_letter_code
_entity_poly.pdbx_strand_id
1 'polypeptide(L)' 'MSKVTLELDNKQIEELVDRLAIEDKIHLALKLNLETWQARFKNLISQIDARLKNRKMPSNEKIVQVVKKIRKRHYAQSRN' A
#
# COMPACT_ATOMS: atom_id res chain seq x y z
N MET A 1 29.37 -14.03 -17.60
CA MET A 1 29.07 -12.65 -18.02
C MET A 1 29.46 -11.71 -16.89
N SER A 2 30.28 -10.69 -17.17
CA SER A 2 30.63 -9.65 -16.20
C SER A 2 29.38 -8.81 -15.90
N LYS A 3 29.05 -8.60 -14.61
CA LYS A 3 28.01 -7.65 -14.22
C LYS A 3 28.60 -6.25 -14.33
N VAL A 4 28.09 -5.46 -15.27
CA VAL A 4 28.38 -4.02 -15.35
C VAL A 4 27.38 -3.31 -14.46
N THR A 5 27.87 -2.63 -13.43
CA THR A 5 27.06 -1.72 -12.61
C THR A 5 27.20 -0.33 -13.22
N LEU A 6 26.07 0.27 -13.62
CA LEU A 6 26.01 1.66 -14.08
C LEU A 6 25.52 2.53 -12.93
N GLU A 7 26.32 3.53 -12.56
CA GLU A 7 25.92 4.59 -11.64
C GLU A 7 25.43 5.77 -12.48
N LEU A 8 24.14 6.08 -12.37
CA LEU A 8 23.50 7.19 -13.08
C LEU A 8 23.05 8.24 -12.06
N ASP A 9 23.31 9.51 -12.37
CA ASP A 9 22.74 10.62 -11.62
C ASP A 9 21.31 10.94 -12.08
N ASN A 10 20.59 11.76 -11.30
CA ASN A 10 19.20 12.09 -11.60
C ASN A 10 19.02 12.79 -12.94
N LYS A 11 19.99 13.63 -13.37
CA LYS A 11 19.90 14.36 -14.64
C LYS A 11 20.05 13.41 -15.84
N GLN A 12 20.95 12.45 -15.74
CA GLN A 12 21.13 11.40 -16.74
C GLN A 12 19.87 10.53 -16.86
N ILE A 13 19.22 10.23 -15.74
CA ILE A 13 17.94 9.52 -15.75
C ILE A 13 16.85 10.35 -16.43
N GLU A 14 16.74 11.64 -16.10
CA GLU A 14 15.78 12.56 -16.74
C GLU A 14 15.98 12.61 -18.25
N GLU A 15 17.21 12.80 -18.71
CA GLU A 15 17.53 12.82 -20.15
C GLU A 15 17.19 11.50 -20.86
N LEU A 16 17.44 10.36 -20.21
CA LEU A 16 17.10 9.06 -20.76
C LEU A 16 15.58 8.88 -20.87
N VAL A 17 14.85 9.29 -19.84
CA VAL A 17 13.38 9.27 -19.86
C VAL A 17 12.86 10.20 -20.95
N ASP A 18 13.42 11.40 -21.10
CA ASP A 18 12.97 12.37 -22.10
C ASP A 18 13.09 11.86 -23.54
N ARG A 19 14.10 11.04 -23.82
CA ARG A 19 14.32 10.40 -25.12
C ARG A 19 13.38 9.23 -25.41
N LEU A 20 12.65 8.72 -24.42
CA LEU A 20 11.69 7.64 -24.63
C LEU A 20 10.48 8.10 -25.45
N ALA A 21 9.89 7.16 -26.20
CA ALA A 21 8.59 7.37 -26.82
C ALA A 21 7.51 7.61 -25.74
N ILE A 22 6.44 8.33 -26.10
CA ILE A 22 5.36 8.68 -25.16
C ILE A 22 4.74 7.41 -24.53
N GLU A 23 4.56 6.36 -25.31
CA GLU A 23 4.01 5.08 -24.85
C GLU A 23 4.89 4.44 -23.76
N ASP A 24 6.20 4.44 -23.96
CA ASP A 24 7.17 3.92 -22.98
C ASP A 24 7.23 4.77 -21.72
N LYS A 25 7.11 6.09 -21.84
CA LYS A 25 7.00 7.01 -20.68
C LYS A 25 5.77 6.67 -19.83
N ILE A 26 4.63 6.43 -20.47
CA ILE A 26 3.38 6.04 -19.78
C ILE A 26 3.56 4.69 -19.08
N HIS A 27 4.14 3.70 -19.77
CA HIS A 27 4.38 2.39 -19.18
C HIS A 27 5.33 2.47 -17.97
N LEU A 28 6.42 3.22 -18.09
CA LEU A 28 7.36 3.46 -17.00
C LEU A 28 6.67 4.13 -15.80
N ALA A 29 5.85 5.16 -16.03
CA ALA A 29 5.11 5.84 -14.97
C ALA A 29 4.13 4.90 -14.25
N LEU A 30 3.39 4.06 -14.98
CA LEU A 30 2.48 3.07 -14.40
C LEU A 30 3.23 2.05 -13.55
N LYS A 31 4.37 1.56 -14.04
CA LYS A 31 5.21 0.60 -13.31
C LYS A 31 5.77 1.20 -12.02
N LEU A 32 6.34 2.41 -12.09
CA LEU A 32 6.85 3.13 -10.92
C LEU A 32 5.75 3.39 -9.89
N ASN A 33 4.54 3.73 -10.34
CA ASN A 33 3.40 3.93 -9.46
C ASN A 33 3.00 2.62 -8.75
N LEU A 34 2.97 1.50 -9.47
CA LEU A 34 2.67 0.19 -8.90
C LEU A 34 3.72 -0.23 -7.85
N GLU A 35 5.01 -0.10 -8.17
CA GLU A 35 6.10 -0.42 -7.24
C GLU A 35 6.07 0.48 -6.00
N THR A 36 5.84 1.78 -6.19
CA THR A 36 5.70 2.75 -5.09
C THR A 36 4.49 2.41 -4.22
N TRP A 37 3.36 2.07 -4.83
CA TRP A 37 2.15 1.67 -4.12
C TRP A 37 2.38 0.40 -3.30
N GLN A 38 3.03 -0.62 -3.87
CA GLN A 38 3.37 -1.86 -3.17
C GLN A 38 4.29 -1.60 -1.97
N ALA A 39 5.31 -0.74 -2.14
CA ALA A 39 6.21 -0.37 -1.05
C ALA A 39 5.47 0.38 0.07
N ARG A 40 4.61 1.34 -0.28
CA ARG A 40 3.77 2.08 0.68
C ARG A 40 2.80 1.16 1.41
N PHE A 41 2.17 0.24 0.69
CA PHE A 41 1.24 -0.73 1.27
C PHE A 41 1.95 -1.67 2.25
N LYS A 42 3.12 -2.20 1.87
CA LYS A 42 3.95 -3.03 2.76
C LYS A 42 4.34 -2.29 4.04
N ASN A 43 4.73 -1.02 3.93
CA ASN A 43 5.03 -0.18 5.10
C ASN A 43 3.79 0.02 5.99
N LEU A 44 2.63 0.33 5.39
CA LEU A 44 1.37 0.48 6.13
C LEU A 44 1.02 -0.79 6.92
N ILE A 45 1.08 -1.97 6.29
CA ILE A 45 0.84 -3.25 6.96
C ILE A 45 1.83 -3.46 8.11
N SER A 46 3.13 -3.21 7.87
CA SER A 46 4.14 -3.31 8.93
C SER A 46 3.86 -2.37 10.12
N GLN A 47 3.36 -1.17 9.88
CA GLN A 47 2.97 -0.24 10.94
C GLN A 47 1.72 -0.71 11.71
N ILE A 48 0.76 -1.29 11.01
CA ILE A 48 -0.43 -1.91 11.64
C ILE A 48 0.02 -3.07 12.52
N ASP A 49 0.86 -3.97 12.00
CA ASP A 49 1.40 -5.11 12.74
C ASP A 49 2.21 -4.65 13.96
N ALA A 50 3.04 -3.62 13.83
CA ALA A 50 3.79 -3.05 14.95
C ALA A 50 2.86 -2.48 16.04
N ARG A 51 1.78 -1.80 15.65
CA ARG A 51 0.76 -1.29 16.58
C ARG A 51 -0.03 -2.42 17.24
N LEU A 52 -0.26 -3.53 16.54
CA LEU A 52 -0.99 -4.69 17.04
C LEU A 52 -0.11 -5.60 17.90
N LYS A 53 1.20 -5.70 17.64
CA LYS A 53 2.15 -6.53 18.40
C LYS A 53 2.14 -6.25 19.90
N ASN A 54 1.93 -4.98 20.28
CA ASN A 54 1.86 -4.55 21.67
C ASN A 54 0.43 -4.47 22.23
N ARG A 55 -0.59 -4.79 21.43
CA ARG A 55 -1.99 -4.82 21.88
C ARG A 55 -2.41 -6.27 22.12
N LYS A 56 -2.90 -6.57 23.32
CA LYS A 56 -3.59 -7.85 23.56
C LYS A 56 -4.73 -7.96 22.55
N MET A 57 -4.74 -9.04 21.79
CA MET A 57 -5.84 -9.35 20.89
C MET A 57 -7.15 -9.31 21.72
N PRO A 58 -8.19 -8.59 21.28
CA PRO A 58 -9.43 -8.53 22.03
C PRO A 58 -9.99 -9.95 22.18
N SER A 59 -10.50 -10.30 23.37
CA SER A 59 -11.12 -11.61 23.58
C SER A 59 -12.30 -11.79 22.63
N ASN A 60 -12.60 -13.05 22.26
CA ASN A 60 -13.76 -13.38 21.43
C ASN A 60 -15.06 -12.75 21.97
N GLU A 61 -15.21 -12.68 23.29
CA GLU A 61 -16.35 -12.02 23.94
C GLU A 61 -16.45 -10.52 23.61
N LYS A 62 -15.33 -9.78 23.65
CA LYS A 62 -15.28 -8.36 23.26
C LYS A 62 -15.63 -8.18 21.78
N ILE A 63 -15.13 -9.06 20.92
CA ILE A 63 -15.43 -9.04 19.49
C ILE A 63 -16.94 -9.27 19.26
N VAL A 64 -17.52 -10.30 19.89
CA VAL A 64 -18.95 -10.64 19.77
C VAL A 64 -19.84 -9.49 20.26
N GLN A 65 -19.47 -8.81 21.36
CA GLN A 65 -20.22 -7.64 21.85
C GLN A 65 -20.20 -6.47 20.87
N VAL A 66 -19.03 -6.16 20.29
CA VAL A 66 -18.89 -5.10 19.27
C VAL A 66 -19.71 -5.43 18.03
N VAL A 67 -19.64 -6.68 17.54
CA VAL A 67 -20.43 -7.15 16.38
C VAL A 67 -21.93 -7.06 16.66
N LYS A 68 -22.40 -7.50 17.83
CA LYS A 68 -23.82 -7.37 18.23
C LYS A 68 -24.27 -5.91 18.25
N LYS A 69 -23.43 -4.99 18.73
CA LYS A 69 -23.72 -3.55 18.78
C LYS A 69 -23.84 -2.94 17.38
N ILE A 70 -22.92 -3.29 16.47
CA ILE A 70 -22.94 -2.83 15.08
C ILE A 70 -24.18 -3.36 14.35
N ARG A 71 -24.47 -4.67 14.47
CA ARG A 71 -25.68 -5.28 13.89
C ARG A 71 -26.96 -4.61 14.38
N LYS A 72 -27.10 -4.37 15.69
CA LYS A 72 -28.26 -3.65 16.23
C LYS A 72 -28.43 -2.26 15.62
N ARG A 73 -27.35 -1.50 15.45
CA ARG A 73 -27.39 -0.17 14.79
C ARG A 73 -27.82 -0.27 13.33
N HIS A 74 -27.26 -1.21 12.58
CA HIS A 74 -27.61 -1.41 11.18
C HIS A 74 -29.08 -1.82 11.00
N TYR A 75 -29.60 -2.73 11.85
CA TYR A 75 -31.00 -3.12 11.79
C TYR A 75 -31.96 -2.01 12.23
N ALA A 76 -31.53 -1.12 13.13
CA ALA A 76 -32.31 0.06 13.51
C ALA A 76 -32.34 1.10 12.37
N GLN A 77 -31.23 1.27 11.65
CA GLN A 77 -31.16 2.17 10.48
C GLN A 77 -31.90 1.65 9.26
N SER A 78 -31.99 0.32 9.08
CA SER A 78 -32.74 -0.30 7.98
C SER A 78 -34.26 -0.35 8.21
N ARG A 79 -34.75 0.06 9.40
CA ARG A 79 -36.17 0.06 9.78
C ARG A 79 -36.81 1.45 9.77
N ASN A 80 -36.04 2.50 9.48
CA ASN A 80 -36.50 3.84 9.14
C ASN A 80 -36.36 4.06 7.64
#